data_AF-A0A2D6K586-F1
#
_entry.id   AF-A0A2D6K586-F1
#
_cell.length_a   1.000
_cell.length_b   1.000
_cell.length_c   1.000
_cell.angle_alpha   90.00
_cell.angle_beta   90.00
_cell.angle_gamma   90.00
#
_symmetry.space_group_name_H-M   'P 1'
#
loop_
_entity.id
_entity.type
_entity.pdbx_description
1 polymer ?
#
loop_
_entity_poly.entity_id
_entity_poly.type
_entity_poly.pdbx_seq_one_letter_code
_entity_poly.pdbx_strand_id
1 'polypeptide(L)' 'MKKCIICEDQAAFKIRSSSEFYCPPCATENFSDVSLLESIEYQAQQLKEIIDKMNEHDSGN' A
#
# COMPACT_ATOMS: atom_id res chain seq x y z
N MET A 1 -1.52 2.53 11.86
CA MET A 1 -0.72 3.15 10.78
C MET A 1 0.56 2.36 10.59
N LYS A 2 1.02 2.19 9.34
CA LYS A 2 2.31 1.55 9.03
C LYS A 2 3.42 2.60 9.14
N LYS A 3 4.59 2.21 9.67
CA LYS A 3 5.74 3.10 9.91
C LYS A 3 6.92 2.73 9.02
N CYS A 4 7.73 3.71 8.66
CA CYS A 4 8.97 3.50 7.94
C CYS A 4 9.95 2.67 8.78
N ILE A 5 10.56 1.65 8.19
CA ILE A 5 11.57 0.82 8.88
C ILE A 5 12.88 1.57 9.16
N ILE A 6 13.11 2.71 8.49
CA ILE A 6 14.36 3.49 8.60
C ILE A 6 14.23 4.62 9.63
N CYS A 7 13.23 5.50 9.48
CA CYS A 7 13.08 6.69 10.32
C CYS A 7 11.85 6.68 11.23
N GLU A 8 11.06 5.59 11.23
CA GLU A 8 9.83 5.42 12.01
C GLU A 8 8.68 6.40 11.68
N ASP A 9 8.86 7.31 10.71
CA ASP A 9 7.81 8.19 10.20
C ASP A 9 6.68 7.42 9.50
N GLN A 10 5.62 8.14 9.14
CA GLN A 10 4.50 7.58 8.41
C GLN A 10 4.94 7.01 7.05
N ALA A 11 4.73 5.69 6.87
CA ALA A 11 5.01 5.04 5.61
C ALA A 11 3.91 5.33 4.58
N ALA A 12 4.31 5.50 3.33
CA ALA A 12 3.42 5.63 2.17
C ALA A 12 3.58 4.45 1.21
N PHE A 13 4.71 3.74 1.29
CA PHE A 13 5.08 2.65 0.38
C PHE A 13 5.38 1.37 1.14
N LYS A 14 5.17 0.24 0.48
CA LYS A 14 5.49 -1.11 0.94
C LYS A 14 6.22 -1.85 -0.18
N ILE A 15 7.23 -2.65 0.13
CA ILE A 15 7.83 -3.53 -0.90
C ILE A 15 6.85 -4.65 -1.25
N ARG A 16 6.70 -4.95 -2.55
CA ARG A 16 5.94 -6.11 -3.04
C ARG A 16 6.38 -7.38 -2.34
N SER A 17 5.41 -8.09 -1.76
CA SER A 17 5.64 -9.36 -1.03
C SER A 17 6.50 -9.28 0.24
N SER A 18 6.90 -8.09 0.72
CA SER A 18 7.57 -7.93 2.02
C SER A 18 6.62 -7.43 3.11
N SER A 19 7.08 -7.43 4.36
CA SER A 19 6.44 -6.70 5.48
C SER A 19 7.12 -5.37 5.78
N GLU A 20 8.03 -4.93 4.90
CA GLU A 20 8.78 -3.69 5.05
C GLU A 20 8.03 -2.50 4.45
N PHE A 21 8.05 -1.38 5.17
CA PHE A 21 7.33 -0.17 4.84
C PHE A 21 8.29 1.02 4.86
N TYR A 22 8.09 1.96 3.94
CA TYR A 22 8.97 3.12 3.75
C TYR A 22 8.15 4.41 3.61
N CYS A 23 8.64 5.48 4.20
CA CYS A 23 8.17 6.82 3.89
C CYS A 23 8.73 7.26 2.52
N PRO A 24 8.14 8.28 1.87
CA PRO A 24 8.61 8.77 0.57
C PRO A 24 10.11 9.09 0.49
N PRO A 25 10.73 9.84 1.42
CA PRO A 25 12.14 10.19 1.29
C PRO A 25 13.04 8.96 1.43
N CYS A 26 12.79 8.09 2.41
CA CYS A 26 13.57 6.86 2.57
C CYS A 26 13.39 5.90 1.40
N ALA A 27 12.18 5.83 0.82
CA ALA A 27 11.92 5.06 -0.39
C ALA A 27 12.76 5.58 -1.57
N THR A 28 12.74 6.89 -1.84
CA THR A 28 13.51 7.49 -2.94
C THR A 28 15.02 7.37 -2.74
N GLU A 29 15.49 7.45 -1.49
CA GLU A 29 16.93 7.38 -1.18
C GLU A 29 17.46 5.93 -1.22
N ASN A 30 16.66 4.94 -0.83
CA ASN A 30 17.09 3.54 -0.73
C ASN A 30 16.65 2.65 -1.91
N PHE A 31 15.64 3.06 -2.68
CA PHE A 31 15.15 2.33 -3.84
C PHE A 31 15.40 3.09 -5.12
N SER A 32 16.34 2.57 -5.92
CA SER A 32 16.58 3.07 -7.28
C SER A 32 15.46 2.67 -8.26
N ASP A 33 14.67 1.64 -7.92
CA ASP A 33 13.55 1.15 -8.74
C ASP A 33 12.24 1.16 -7.94
N VAL A 34 11.41 2.17 -8.21
CA VAL A 34 10.11 2.36 -7.57
C VAL A 34 9.06 1.33 -8.01
N SER A 35 9.32 0.52 -9.03
CA SER A 35 8.41 -0.53 -9.51
C SER A 35 8.24 -1.68 -8.50
N LEU A 36 9.19 -1.81 -7.58
CA LEU A 36 9.18 -2.76 -6.47
C LEU A 36 8.35 -2.26 -5.28
N LEU A 37 7.99 -0.98 -5.27
CA LEU A 37 7.21 -0.33 -4.22
C LEU A 37 5.75 -0.23 -4.62
N GLU A 38 4.86 -0.58 -3.69
CA GLU A 38 3.43 -0.39 -3.81
C GLU A 38 2.96 0.68 -2.84
N SER A 39 2.17 1.63 -3.35
CA SER A 39 1.51 2.63 -2.51
C SER A 39 0.47 1.96 -1.61
N ILE A 40 0.51 2.29 -0.32
CA ILE A 40 -0.43 1.77 0.68
C ILE A 40 -1.85 2.27 0.41
N GLU A 41 -1.98 3.53 -0.02
CA GLU A 41 -3.29 4.13 -0.36
C GLU A 41 -3.93 3.43 -1.56
N TYR A 42 -3.13 3.14 -2.59
CA TYR A 42 -3.61 2.43 -3.77
C TYR A 42 -4.14 1.03 -3.43
N GLN A 43 -3.45 0.30 -2.55
CA GLN A 43 -3.90 -1.01 -2.08
C GLN A 43 -5.22 -0.93 -1.30
N ALA A 44 -5.37 0.09 -0.43
CA ALA A 44 -6.60 0.29 0.32
C ALA A 44 -7.79 0.64 -0.59
N GLN A 45 -7.55 1.46 -1.63
CA GLN A 45 -8.56 1.83 -2.61
C GLN A 45 -9.04 0.61 -3.41
N GLN A 46 -8.12 -0.19 -3.96
CA GLN A 46 -8.50 -1.38 -4.72
C GLN A 46 -9.26 -2.40 -3.85
N LEU A 47 -8.86 -2.58 -2.59
CA LEU A 47 -9.59 -3.45 -1.66
C LEU A 47 -11.02 -2.94 -1.43
N LYS A 48 -11.19 -1.63 -1.22
CA LYS A 48 -12.52 -1.03 -1.07
C LYS A 48 -13.38 -1.29 -2.31
N GLU A 49 -12.85 -1.11 -3.52
CA GLU A 49 -13.59 -1.34 -4.77
C GLU A 49 -14.01 -2.81 -4.94
N ILE A 50 -13.16 -3.76 -4.56
CA ILE A 50 -13.49 -5.19 -4.60
C ILE A 50 -14.63 -5.49 -3.62
N ILE A 51 -14.58 -4.95 -2.40
CA ILE A 51 -15.62 -5.13 -1.38
C ILE A 51 -16.94 -4.48 -1.84
N ASP A 52 -16.90 -3.28 -2.42
CA ASP A 52 -18.07 -2.58 -2.97
C ASP A 52 -18.76 -3.48 -4.01
N LYS A 53 -18.02 -3.98 -5.00
CA LYS A 53 -18.53 -4.86 -6.06
C LYS A 53 -19.07 -6.20 -5.54
N MET A 54 -18.47 -6.75 -4.47
CA MET A 54 -18.97 -7.97 -3.83
C MET A 54 -20.31 -7.74 -3.13
N ASN A 55 -20.47 -6.59 -2.47
CA ASN A 55 -21.73 -6.22 -1.80
C ASN A 55 -22.84 -5.89 -2.79
N GLU A 56 -22.53 -5.32 -3.96
CA GLU A 56 -23.51 -5.05 -5.01
C GLU A 56 -24.10 -6.31 -5.66
N HIS A 57 -23.38 -7.45 -5.62
CA HIS A 57 -23.83 -8.71 -6.25
C HIS A 57 -24.72 -9.58 -5.34
N ASP A 58 -24.89 -9.24 -4.06
CA ASP A 58 -25.68 -10.03 -3.10
C ASP A 58 -27.16 -9.57 -3.03
N SER A 59 -27.52 -8.48 -3.73
CA SER A 59 -28.91 -8.01 -3.86
C SER A 59 -29.54 -8.48 -5.18
N GLY A 60 -29.70 -9.79 -5.33
CA GLY A 60 -30.33 -10.41 -6.49
C GLY A 60 -30.88 -11.79 -6.18
N ASN A 61 -31.85 -11.87 -5.27
CA ASN A 61 -32.74 -13.03 -5.09
C ASN A 61 -34.17 -12.63 -5.44
#